data_AF-A0A5J4Y7F0-F1
#
_entry.id   AF-A0A5J4Y7F0-F1
#
_cell.length_a   1.000
_cell.length_b   1.000
_cell.length_c   1.000
_cell.angle_alpha   90.00
_cell.angle_beta   90.00
_cell.angle_gamma   90.00
#
_symmetry.space_group_name_H-M   'P 1'
#
loop_
_entity.id
_entity.type
_entity.pdbx_description
1 polymer ?
#
loop_
_entity_poly.entity_id
_entity_poly.type
_entity_poly.pdbx_seq_one_letter_code
_entity_poly.pdbx_strand_id
1 'polypeptide(L)'
;WLAGTGRVSKVEEFEVANVESLRLGRDADKIACVVDPAGFFWEVLERHERNVSEALCKVMLRVSGDLDTHIKFYHEVLGMRLIRKAHLAPGHHECAYMSYKPSERDGTWIELLLSDPAKVNDKGDGFQFIAISTKNVFKTAESIRKANAPILQDVGYFPGTAITSVVTQDPSGWKYVFCSEEDYLKDIESRQHVR
;
A
#
# COMPACT_ATOMS: atom_id res chain seq x y z
N TRP A 1 -19.06 -23.62 -5.87
CA TRP A 1 -19.61 -22.56 -6.74
C TRP A 1 -18.61 -21.41 -6.72
N LEU A 2 -17.55 -21.41 -7.52
CA LEU A 2 -17.51 -21.50 -8.98
C LEU A 2 -16.43 -22.48 -9.44
N ALA A 3 -16.83 -23.50 -10.19
CA ALA A 3 -15.95 -24.21 -11.12
C ALA A 3 -16.25 -23.63 -12.49
N GLY A 4 -15.37 -22.77 -12.99
CA GLY A 4 -15.46 -22.15 -14.30
C GLY A 4 -14.09 -22.20 -14.94
N THR A 5 -13.86 -23.21 -15.77
CA THR A 5 -12.70 -23.29 -16.68
C THR A 5 -12.89 -22.26 -17.79
N GLY A 6 -12.67 -20.99 -17.45
CA GLY A 6 -12.67 -19.87 -18.39
C GLY A 6 -11.27 -19.69 -18.96
N ARG A 7 -11.19 -19.74 -20.29
CA ARG A 7 -9.97 -19.50 -21.07
C ARG A 7 -9.44 -18.10 -20.73
N VAL A 8 -8.27 -18.03 -20.08
CA VAL A 8 -7.58 -16.76 -19.79
C VAL A 8 -7.21 -16.12 -21.12
N SER A 9 -7.95 -15.09 -21.51
CA SER A 9 -7.65 -14.27 -22.67
C SER A 9 -6.39 -13.47 -22.39
N LYS A 10 -5.26 -13.96 -22.92
CA LYS A 10 -4.00 -13.25 -23.21
C LYS A 10 -3.85 -11.87 -22.55
N VAL A 11 -3.81 -11.86 -21.21
CA VAL A 11 -3.16 -10.79 -20.45
C VAL A 11 -1.70 -10.94 -20.83
N GLU A 12 -1.04 -9.84 -21.22
CA GLU A 12 0.38 -9.85 -21.57
C GLU A 12 1.16 -10.72 -20.58
N GLU A 13 2.19 -11.39 -21.10
CA GLU A 13 3.20 -12.22 -20.42
C GLU A 13 3.98 -11.44 -19.32
N PHE A 14 3.29 -10.68 -18.48
CA PHE A 14 3.76 -10.10 -17.24
C PHE A 14 3.69 -11.18 -16.13
N GLU A 15 4.45 -12.24 -16.40
CA GLU A 15 5.04 -13.22 -15.48
C GLU A 15 4.23 -13.70 -14.27
N VAL A 16 3.41 -14.71 -14.53
CA VAL A 16 3.13 -15.79 -13.56
C VAL A 16 4.44 -16.43 -13.04
N ALA A 17 5.55 -16.32 -13.78
CA ALA A 17 6.89 -16.77 -13.37
C ALA A 17 7.48 -15.99 -12.19
N ASN A 18 7.07 -14.73 -11.96
CA ASN A 18 7.55 -13.91 -10.83
C ASN A 18 6.73 -14.13 -9.54
N VAL A 19 5.57 -14.77 -9.62
CA VAL A 19 4.80 -15.18 -8.44
C VAL A 19 5.52 -16.33 -7.71
N GLU A 20 6.27 -17.18 -8.43
CA GLU A 20 7.11 -18.21 -7.82
C GLU A 20 8.41 -17.66 -7.18
N SER A 21 8.94 -16.52 -7.67
CA SER A 21 10.08 -15.84 -7.06
C SER A 21 9.66 -14.98 -5.86
N LEU A 22 8.42 -14.50 -5.85
CA LEU A 22 7.69 -13.92 -4.71
C LEU A 22 7.26 -14.96 -3.66
N ARG A 23 7.95 -16.11 -3.56
CA ARG A 23 7.87 -16.98 -2.38
C ARG A 23 8.32 -16.18 -1.15
N LEU A 24 7.35 -15.46 -0.60
CA LEU A 24 7.32 -14.85 0.71
C LEU A 24 8.03 -15.81 1.66
N GLY A 25 8.98 -15.32 2.45
CA GLY A 25 9.71 -16.17 3.36
C GLY A 25 8.75 -17.02 4.20
N ARG A 26 8.67 -18.33 3.92
CA ARG A 26 7.96 -19.39 4.67
C ARG A 26 6.48 -19.18 5.08
N ASP A 27 5.83 -18.06 4.79
CA ASP A 27 4.53 -17.70 5.40
C ASP A 27 3.31 -17.77 4.45
N ALA A 28 3.52 -17.90 3.14
CA ALA A 28 2.46 -18.16 2.17
C ALA A 28 2.86 -19.30 1.23
N ASP A 29 2.11 -20.41 1.28
CA ASP A 29 2.43 -21.63 0.53
C ASP A 29 1.85 -21.62 -0.89
N LYS A 30 0.78 -20.83 -1.12
CA LYS A 30 0.12 -20.69 -2.44
C LYS A 30 -0.38 -19.26 -2.67
N ILE A 31 -0.27 -18.82 -3.92
CA ILE A 31 -0.74 -17.51 -4.38
C ILE A 31 -1.61 -17.73 -5.62
N ALA A 32 -2.74 -17.03 -5.70
CA ALA A 32 -3.54 -16.91 -6.91
C ALA A 32 -3.80 -15.43 -7.23
N CYS A 33 -3.98 -15.10 -8.51
CA CYS A 33 -4.26 -13.74 -8.95
C CYS A 33 -5.63 -13.67 -9.64
N VAL A 34 -6.41 -12.64 -9.32
CA VAL A 34 -7.71 -12.35 -9.93
C VAL A 34 -7.73 -10.90 -10.38
N VAL A 35 -8.39 -10.63 -11.51
CA VAL A 35 -8.63 -9.26 -11.98
C VAL A 35 -10.11 -8.96 -11.76
N ASP A 36 -10.42 -7.85 -11.09
CA ASP A 36 -11.80 -7.43 -10.86
C ASP A 36 -12.43 -6.78 -12.12
N PRO A 37 -13.75 -6.50 -12.13
CA PRO A 37 -14.39 -5.88 -13.28
C PRO A 37 -13.86 -4.49 -13.68
N ALA A 38 -13.19 -3.78 -12.76
CA ALA A 38 -12.57 -2.49 -13.01
C ALA A 38 -11.09 -2.61 -13.47
N GLY A 39 -10.54 -3.83 -13.53
CA GLY A 39 -9.19 -4.10 -13.98
C GLY A 39 -8.13 -4.11 -12.87
N PHE A 40 -8.51 -4.03 -11.59
CA PHE A 40 -7.54 -4.12 -10.49
C PHE A 40 -7.12 -5.56 -10.25
N PHE A 41 -5.83 -5.74 -9.96
CA PHE A 41 -5.25 -7.03 -9.60
C PHE A 41 -5.43 -7.29 -8.11
N TRP A 42 -5.89 -8.49 -7.80
CA TRP A 42 -6.06 -9.02 -6.46
C TRP A 42 -5.21 -10.28 -6.30
N GLU A 43 -4.26 -10.24 -5.38
CA GLU A 43 -3.53 -11.43 -4.96
C GLU A 43 -4.22 -12.10 -3.78
N VAL A 44 -4.52 -13.39 -3.93
CA VAL A 44 -5.08 -14.25 -2.90
C VAL A 44 -3.95 -15.09 -2.34
N LEU A 45 -3.59 -14.83 -1.09
CA LEU A 45 -2.51 -15.51 -0.38
C LEU A 45 -3.10 -16.58 0.54
N GLU A 46 -2.74 -17.85 0.32
CA GLU A 46 -3.04 -18.91 1.29
C GLU A 46 -2.04 -18.83 2.45
N ARG A 47 -2.57 -18.50 3.63
CA ARG A 47 -1.78 -18.29 4.86
C ARG A 47 -2.21 -19.31 5.91
N HIS A 48 -1.34 -20.24 6.26
CA HIS A 48 -1.67 -21.36 7.15
C HIS A 48 -1.47 -21.08 8.65
N GLU A 49 -1.18 -19.82 9.00
CA GLU A 49 -0.93 -19.45 10.38
C GLU A 49 -2.23 -19.24 11.16
N ARG A 50 -2.25 -19.73 12.41
CA ARG A 50 -3.46 -19.69 13.25
C ARG A 50 -3.91 -18.28 13.67
N ASN A 51 -3.08 -17.25 13.47
CA ASN A 51 -3.28 -15.90 14.00
C ASN A 51 -3.10 -14.80 12.94
N VAL A 52 -3.72 -14.93 11.77
CA VAL A 52 -3.83 -13.81 10.82
C VAL A 52 -5.00 -12.93 11.24
N SER A 53 -4.74 -11.69 11.66
CA SER A 53 -5.78 -10.78 12.12
C SER A 53 -6.44 -9.96 11.00
N GLU A 54 -5.81 -9.85 9.84
CA GLU A 54 -6.24 -8.98 8.75
C GLU A 54 -6.21 -9.70 7.39
N ALA A 55 -7.38 -9.78 6.74
CA ALA A 55 -7.52 -10.43 5.44
C ALA A 55 -7.00 -9.52 4.31
N LEU A 56 -7.26 -8.21 4.40
CA LEU A 56 -6.71 -7.22 3.47
C LEU A 56 -5.29 -6.87 3.88
N CYS A 57 -4.38 -7.77 3.55
CA CYS A 57 -3.05 -7.77 4.15
C CYS A 57 -2.02 -6.93 3.40
N LYS A 58 -2.22 -6.57 2.13
CA LYS A 58 -1.25 -5.75 1.42
C LYS A 58 -1.82 -4.81 0.37
N VAL A 59 -1.06 -3.74 0.11
CA VAL A 59 -1.15 -2.92 -1.10
C VAL A 59 0.24 -2.93 -1.75
N MET A 60 0.32 -3.33 -3.02
CA MET A 60 1.57 -3.31 -3.78
C MET A 60 1.62 -2.06 -4.67
N LEU A 61 2.69 -1.29 -4.55
CA LEU A 61 2.92 -0.08 -5.31
C LEU A 61 4.21 -0.21 -6.12
N ARG A 62 4.13 0.01 -7.43
CA ARG A 62 5.33 0.11 -8.26
C ARG A 62 5.98 1.46 -8.06
N VAL A 63 7.28 1.45 -7.82
CA VAL A 63 8.09 2.65 -7.61
C VAL A 63 9.19 2.76 -8.65
N SER A 64 9.70 3.97 -8.86
CA SER A 64 10.83 4.26 -9.75
C SER A 64 11.96 4.95 -8.99
N GLY A 65 13.15 4.99 -9.60
CA GLY A 65 14.35 5.55 -8.99
C GLY A 65 14.99 4.60 -7.98
N ASP A 66 15.29 5.12 -6.80
CA ASP A 66 16.03 4.41 -5.75
C ASP A 66 15.10 3.90 -4.65
N LEU A 67 15.13 2.59 -4.37
CA LEU A 67 14.28 1.96 -3.37
C LEU A 67 14.58 2.46 -1.95
N ASP A 68 15.83 2.80 -1.64
CA ASP A 68 16.21 3.27 -0.30
C ASP A 68 15.64 4.67 -0.02
N THR A 69 15.53 5.52 -1.04
CA THR A 69 14.82 6.81 -0.97
C THR A 69 13.35 6.63 -0.60
N HIS A 70 12.67 5.61 -1.15
CA HIS A 70 11.30 5.29 -0.75
C HIS A 70 11.25 4.75 0.69
N ILE A 71 12.10 3.79 1.05
CA ILE A 71 12.16 3.27 2.43
C ILE A 71 12.32 4.41 3.43
N LYS A 72 13.23 5.35 3.16
CA LYS A 72 13.45 6.55 3.98
C LYS A 72 12.20 7.42 4.07
N PHE A 73 11.51 7.70 2.96
CA PHE A 73 10.26 8.44 2.98
C PHE A 73 9.20 7.74 3.85
N TYR A 74 8.96 6.45 3.63
CA TYR A 74 7.94 5.70 4.38
C TYR A 74 8.31 5.61 5.87
N HIS A 75 9.60 5.60 6.21
CA HIS A 75 10.06 5.63 7.58
C HIS A 75 9.91 7.01 8.23
N GLU A 76 10.50 8.05 7.65
CA GLU A 76 10.61 9.37 8.26
C GLU A 76 9.32 10.20 8.13
N VAL A 77 8.60 10.05 7.01
CA VAL A 77 7.38 10.82 6.70
C VAL A 77 6.15 10.07 7.15
N LEU A 78 6.03 8.79 6.77
CA LEU A 78 4.85 8.01 7.13
C LEU A 78 4.97 7.35 8.50
N GLY A 79 6.16 7.26 9.10
CA GLY A 79 6.35 6.62 10.42
C GLY A 79 6.26 5.09 10.38
N MET A 80 6.39 4.49 9.20
CA MET A 80 6.39 3.04 9.02
C MET A 80 7.76 2.44 9.36
N ARG A 81 7.79 1.11 9.48
CA ARG A 81 9.02 0.32 9.69
C ARG A 81 9.25 -0.55 8.47
N LEU A 82 10.52 -0.68 8.09
CA LEU A 82 10.95 -1.70 7.15
C LEU A 82 10.88 -3.06 7.84
N ILE A 83 10.07 -3.96 7.30
CA ILE A 83 9.92 -5.33 7.79
C ILE A 83 10.96 -6.24 7.13
N ARG A 84 11.13 -6.10 5.81
CA ARG A 84 12.09 -6.85 5.02
C ARG A 84 12.41 -6.11 3.72
N LYS A 85 13.61 -6.34 3.19
CA LYS A 85 14.01 -6.04 1.80
C LYS A 85 14.31 -7.36 1.09
N ALA A 86 13.96 -7.48 -0.19
CA ALA A 86 14.15 -8.69 -0.97
C ALA A 86 14.63 -8.38 -2.39
N HIS A 87 15.46 -9.26 -2.95
CA HIS A 87 15.86 -9.23 -4.35
C HIS A 87 15.26 -10.46 -5.04
N LEU A 88 14.54 -10.25 -6.14
CA LEU A 88 13.95 -11.35 -6.93
C LEU A 88 14.89 -11.67 -8.10
N ALA A 89 15.31 -12.93 -8.22
CA ALA A 89 16.26 -13.40 -9.23
C ALA A 89 15.55 -14.12 -10.41
N PRO A 90 16.11 -14.11 -11.64
CA PRO A 90 17.04 -13.15 -12.24
C PRO A 90 16.29 -12.18 -13.18
N GLY A 91 15.97 -10.97 -12.68
CA GLY A 91 15.28 -9.92 -13.45
C GLY A 91 15.41 -8.49 -12.89
N HIS A 92 16.26 -8.26 -11.88
CA HIS A 92 16.52 -6.96 -11.23
C HIS A 92 15.35 -6.33 -10.45
N HIS A 93 14.37 -7.12 -10.00
CA HIS A 93 13.34 -6.57 -9.10
C HIS A 93 13.82 -6.51 -7.66
N GLU A 94 13.64 -5.36 -7.03
CA GLU A 94 13.81 -5.17 -5.59
C GLU A 94 12.46 -4.87 -4.93
N CYS A 95 12.23 -5.47 -3.76
CA CYS A 95 11.04 -5.23 -2.95
C CYS A 95 11.40 -4.70 -1.57
N ALA A 96 10.60 -3.76 -1.07
CA ALA A 96 10.61 -3.36 0.34
C ALA A 96 9.21 -3.49 0.96
N TYR A 97 9.14 -4.03 2.16
CA TYR A 97 7.89 -4.29 2.87
C TYR A 97 7.80 -3.32 4.04
N MET A 98 6.85 -2.37 3.98
CA MET A 98 6.69 -1.30 4.97
C MET A 98 5.39 -1.50 5.77
N SER A 99 5.46 -1.46 7.11
CA SER A 99 4.25 -1.57 7.94
C SER A 99 4.37 -0.77 9.25
N TYR A 100 3.23 -0.45 9.85
CA TYR A 100 3.16 0.03 11.24
C TYR A 100 3.26 -1.11 12.26
N LYS A 101 3.07 -2.36 11.82
CA LYS A 101 3.15 -3.54 12.66
C LYS A 101 4.51 -4.23 12.55
N PRO A 102 4.92 -5.03 13.54
CA PRO A 102 6.24 -5.67 13.52
C PRO A 102 6.42 -6.74 12.43
N SER A 103 5.33 -7.31 11.90
CA SER A 103 5.40 -8.36 10.88
C SER A 103 4.21 -8.33 9.92
N GLU A 104 4.34 -9.05 8.80
CA GLU A 104 3.29 -9.30 7.79
C GLU A 104 2.11 -10.14 8.37
N ARG A 105 2.18 -10.59 9.63
CA ARG A 105 1.14 -11.35 10.34
C ARG A 105 0.15 -10.47 11.08
N ASP A 106 0.59 -9.28 11.47
CA ASP A 106 -0.06 -8.46 12.49
C ASP A 106 -0.91 -7.32 11.91
N GLY A 107 -0.91 -7.14 10.59
CA GLY A 107 -1.71 -6.12 9.89
C GLY A 107 -1.31 -5.91 8.44
N THR A 108 -1.86 -4.87 7.84
CA THR A 108 -1.58 -4.50 6.44
C THR A 108 -0.15 -3.96 6.27
N TRP A 109 0.50 -4.34 5.17
CA TRP A 109 1.78 -3.76 4.73
C TRP A 109 1.68 -3.14 3.35
N ILE A 110 2.60 -2.22 3.06
CA ILE A 110 2.82 -1.69 1.71
C ILE A 110 4.06 -2.40 1.14
N GLU A 111 3.86 -3.06 -0.01
CA GLU A 111 4.93 -3.69 -0.77
C GLU A 111 5.37 -2.74 -1.89
N LEU A 112 6.59 -2.22 -1.78
CA LEU A 112 7.20 -1.34 -2.78
C LEU A 112 7.97 -2.20 -3.77
N LEU A 113 7.53 -2.24 -5.03
CA LEU A 113 8.16 -3.01 -6.09
C LEU A 113 8.93 -2.09 -7.04
N LEU A 114 10.24 -2.20 -7.04
CA LEU A 114 11.12 -1.54 -7.99
C LEU A 114 11.51 -2.54 -9.08
N SER A 115 10.98 -2.35 -10.30
CA SER A 115 11.29 -3.22 -11.44
C SER A 115 12.37 -2.70 -12.36
N ASP A 116 12.41 -1.39 -12.57
CA ASP A 116 13.41 -0.70 -13.36
C ASP A 116 13.54 0.72 -12.79
N PRO A 117 14.73 1.10 -12.26
CA PRO A 117 14.97 2.43 -11.73
C PRO A 117 14.66 3.57 -12.70
N ALA A 118 14.85 3.37 -14.01
CA ALA A 118 14.65 4.40 -15.02
C ALA A 118 13.20 4.50 -15.51
N LYS A 119 12.37 3.50 -15.20
CA LYS A 119 10.99 3.43 -15.70
C LYS A 119 10.05 4.25 -14.84
N VAL A 120 9.48 5.31 -15.43
CA VAL A 120 8.33 6.01 -14.84
C VAL A 120 7.08 5.17 -15.13
N ASN A 121 6.41 4.70 -14.08
CA ASN A 121 5.19 3.90 -14.21
C ASN A 121 3.97 4.81 -14.43
N ASP A 122 3.14 4.47 -15.41
CA ASP A 122 1.80 5.04 -15.50
C ASP A 122 0.96 4.55 -14.32
N LYS A 123 0.32 5.49 -13.62
CA LYS A 123 -0.53 5.20 -12.45
C LYS A 123 -2.01 5.15 -12.80
N GLY A 124 -2.38 5.58 -14.01
CA GLY A 124 -3.78 5.78 -14.40
C GLY A 124 -4.52 6.73 -13.45
N ASP A 125 -5.84 6.60 -13.42
CA ASP A 125 -6.76 7.41 -12.61
C ASP A 125 -7.67 6.56 -11.71
N GLY A 126 -7.56 5.23 -11.75
CA GLY A 126 -8.37 4.34 -10.92
C GLY A 126 -7.98 4.35 -9.44
N PHE A 127 -6.68 4.32 -9.13
CA PHE A 127 -6.18 4.35 -7.75
C PHE A 127 -5.89 5.78 -7.29
N GLN A 128 -6.54 6.22 -6.21
CA GLN A 128 -6.52 7.63 -5.80
C GLN A 128 -5.52 7.94 -4.69
N PHE A 129 -5.64 7.30 -3.53
CA PHE A 129 -4.78 7.50 -2.37
C PHE A 129 -4.96 6.40 -1.32
N ILE A 130 -4.01 6.31 -0.39
CA ILE A 130 -4.14 5.53 0.85
C ILE A 130 -4.42 6.49 2.00
N ALA A 131 -5.50 6.24 2.74
CA ALA A 131 -5.81 6.98 3.97
C ALA A 131 -5.13 6.33 5.18
N ILE A 132 -4.53 7.14 6.05
CA ILE A 132 -3.81 6.70 7.24
C ILE A 132 -4.29 7.55 8.43
N SER A 133 -4.74 6.93 9.51
CA SER A 133 -5.12 7.68 10.70
C SER A 133 -3.88 8.15 11.48
N THR A 134 -3.98 9.33 12.09
CA THR A 134 -2.98 9.89 12.98
C THR A 134 -3.65 10.54 14.18
N LYS A 135 -2.99 10.47 15.35
CA LYS A 135 -3.43 11.13 16.58
C LYS A 135 -3.28 12.65 16.52
N ASN A 136 -2.44 13.17 15.62
CA ASN A 136 -2.22 14.61 15.49
C ASN A 136 -1.78 14.99 14.07
N VAL A 137 -2.75 15.45 13.27
CA VAL A 137 -2.54 15.86 11.87
C VAL A 137 -1.55 17.02 11.75
N PHE A 138 -1.57 17.99 12.67
CA PHE A 138 -0.64 19.13 12.67
C PHE A 138 0.81 18.69 12.85
N LYS A 139 1.09 17.81 13.82
CA LYS A 139 2.42 17.22 14.01
C LYS A 139 2.85 16.39 12.81
N THR A 140 1.93 15.64 12.21
CA THR A 140 2.23 14.91 10.97
C THR A 140 2.61 15.86 9.83
N ALA A 141 1.88 16.97 9.65
CA ALA A 141 2.22 17.99 8.66
C ALA A 141 3.57 18.65 8.93
N GLU A 142 3.91 18.93 10.20
CA GLU A 142 5.26 19.41 10.56
C GLU A 142 6.35 18.40 10.19
N SER A 143 6.14 17.10 10.45
CA SER A 143 7.10 16.06 10.06
C SER A 143 7.27 15.97 8.54
N ILE A 144 6.17 16.05 7.78
CA ILE A 144 6.20 16.10 6.31
C ILE A 144 7.05 17.29 5.84
N ARG A 145 6.83 18.50 6.40
CA ARG A 145 7.62 19.69 6.07
C ARG A 145 9.10 19.53 6.44
N LYS A 146 9.41 18.99 7.63
CA LYS A 146 10.79 18.76 8.09
C LYS A 146 11.55 17.78 7.20
N ALA A 147 10.85 16.80 6.66
CA ALA A 147 11.39 15.84 5.69
C ALA A 147 11.48 16.39 4.27
N ASN A 148 11.08 17.66 4.03
CA ASN A 148 10.97 18.27 2.70
C ASN A 148 10.10 17.48 1.72
N ALA A 149 9.09 16.78 2.24
CA ALA A 149 8.13 16.05 1.42
C ALA A 149 7.04 16.99 0.87
N PRO A 150 6.49 16.75 -0.34
CA PRO A 150 5.48 17.62 -0.93
C PRO A 150 4.16 17.57 -0.17
N ILE A 151 3.65 18.73 0.25
CA ILE A 151 2.27 18.89 0.75
C ILE A 151 1.38 19.27 -0.44
N LEU A 152 0.47 18.38 -0.81
CA LEU A 152 -0.50 18.60 -1.89
C LEU A 152 -1.73 19.37 -1.39
N GLN A 153 -2.10 19.14 -0.13
CA GLN A 153 -3.14 19.89 0.58
C GLN A 153 -2.67 20.03 2.02
N ASP A 154 -2.52 21.27 2.49
CA ASP A 154 -2.14 21.55 3.87
C ASP A 154 -3.28 21.18 4.85
N VAL A 155 -3.00 21.24 6.15
CA VAL A 155 -3.92 20.85 7.21
C VAL A 155 -5.26 21.56 7.05
N GLY A 156 -6.31 20.77 6.89
CA GLY A 156 -7.68 21.24 6.74
C GLY A 156 -8.65 20.08 6.58
N TYR A 157 -9.93 20.37 6.42
CA TYR A 157 -10.91 19.32 6.20
C TYR A 157 -10.67 18.59 4.88
N PHE A 158 -10.72 17.25 4.92
CA PHE A 158 -10.69 16.47 3.70
C PHE A 158 -11.96 16.79 2.88
N PRO A 159 -11.85 17.05 1.56
CA PRO A 159 -12.97 17.54 0.76
C PRO A 159 -14.25 16.71 0.94
N GLY A 160 -15.36 17.38 1.25
CA GLY A 160 -16.66 16.74 1.46
C GLY A 160 -16.83 16.05 2.81
N THR A 161 -15.91 16.23 3.76
CA THR A 161 -15.99 15.61 5.10
C THR A 161 -15.72 16.62 6.21
N ALA A 162 -16.02 16.25 7.45
CA ALA A 162 -15.62 16.97 8.66
C ALA A 162 -14.31 16.42 9.27
N ILE A 163 -13.55 15.62 8.52
CA ILE A 163 -12.33 14.97 9.01
C ILE A 163 -11.13 15.88 8.72
N THR A 164 -10.44 16.31 9.76
CA THR A 164 -9.18 17.06 9.60
C THR A 164 -8.12 16.17 8.97
N SER A 165 -7.41 16.68 7.96
CA SER A 165 -6.44 15.91 7.19
C SER A 165 -5.28 16.74 6.64
N VAL A 166 -4.20 16.06 6.22
CA VAL A 166 -3.13 16.63 5.39
C VAL A 166 -2.79 15.63 4.28
N VAL A 167 -2.51 16.11 3.07
CA VAL A 167 -2.24 15.26 1.90
C VAL A 167 -0.80 15.44 1.44
N THR A 168 -0.10 14.32 1.27
CA THR A 168 1.29 14.26 0.76
C THR A 168 1.40 13.25 -0.37
N GLN A 169 2.54 13.23 -1.05
CA GLN A 169 2.88 12.14 -1.97
C GLN A 169 4.31 11.63 -1.75
N ASP A 170 4.54 10.36 -2.09
CA ASP A 170 5.88 9.75 -2.06
C ASP A 170 6.74 10.19 -3.27
N PRO A 171 8.03 9.82 -3.32
CA PRO A 171 8.92 10.21 -4.43
C PRO A 171 8.47 9.68 -5.80
N SER A 172 7.65 8.62 -5.84
CA SER A 172 7.07 8.11 -7.09
C SER A 172 5.77 8.85 -7.43
N GLY A 173 5.21 9.64 -6.50
CA GLY A 173 3.97 10.38 -6.64
C GLY A 173 2.71 9.59 -6.26
N TRP A 174 2.82 8.53 -5.44
CA TRP A 174 1.67 7.91 -4.79
C TRP A 174 1.16 8.79 -3.67
N LYS A 175 -0.16 8.95 -3.54
CA LYS A 175 -0.76 9.92 -2.62
C LYS A 175 -1.19 9.27 -1.31
N TYR A 176 -0.99 10.01 -0.21
CA TYR A 176 -1.37 9.63 1.15
C TYR A 176 -2.17 10.73 1.79
N VAL A 177 -3.25 10.36 2.47
CA VAL A 177 -4.09 11.27 3.26
C VAL A 177 -3.95 10.88 4.72
N PHE A 178 -3.33 11.74 5.52
CA PHE A 178 -3.32 11.57 6.97
C PHE A 178 -4.58 12.18 7.55
N CYS A 179 -5.40 11.37 8.21
CA CYS A 179 -6.68 11.77 8.79
C CYS A 179 -6.62 11.80 10.32
N SER A 180 -7.30 12.75 10.95
CA SER A 180 -7.50 12.77 12.40
C SER A 180 -8.24 11.51 12.84
N GLU A 181 -7.61 10.72 13.70
CA GLU A 181 -8.22 9.52 14.30
C GLU A 181 -9.49 9.88 15.08
N GLU A 182 -9.46 10.98 15.84
CA GLU A 182 -10.60 11.45 16.62
C GLU A 182 -11.78 11.84 15.72
N ASP A 183 -11.54 12.61 14.67
CA ASP A 183 -12.60 13.03 13.76
C ASP A 183 -13.16 11.84 12.99
N TYR A 184 -12.30 10.90 12.58
CA TYR A 184 -12.70 9.68 11.89
C TYR A 184 -13.58 8.77 12.75
N LEU A 185 -13.24 8.60 14.04
CA LEU A 185 -14.06 7.81 14.97
C LEU A 185 -15.42 8.46 15.22
N LYS A 186 -15.48 9.79 15.41
CA LYS A 186 -16.75 10.54 15.52
C LYS A 186 -17.62 10.39 14.28
N ASP A 187 -17.01 10.45 13.10
CA ASP A 187 -17.71 10.25 11.82
C ASP A 187 -18.32 8.84 11.74
N ILE A 188 -17.58 7.79 12.11
CA ILE A 188 -18.11 6.42 12.17
C ILE A 188 -19.27 6.31 13.17
N GLU A 189 -19.10 6.81 14.38
CA GLU A 189 -20.13 6.77 15.43
C GLU A 189 -21.41 7.48 14.96
N SER A 190 -21.29 8.64 14.32
CA SER A 190 -22.44 9.39 13.82
C SER A 190 -23.26 8.61 12.78
N ARG A 191 -22.59 7.83 11.91
CA ARG A 191 -23.26 6.99 10.89
C ARG A 191 -23.97 5.78 11.48
N GLN A 192 -23.50 5.28 12.62
CA GLN A 192 -24.11 4.14 13.31
C GLN A 192 -25.42 4.50 14.01
N HIS A 193 -25.57 5.75 14.47
CA HIS A 193 -26.79 6.24 15.11
C HIS A 193 -27.88 6.69 14.11
N VAL A 194 -27.58 6.68 12.81
CA VAL A 194 -28.50 7.06 11.71
C VAL A 194 -29.14 5.82 11.06
N ARG A 195 -28.98 4.62 11.64
CA ARG A 195 -29.65 3.38 11.22
C ARG A 195 -30.82 3.00 12.09
#